data_AF-A0A496WC95-F1
#
_entry.id   AF-A0A496WC95-F1
#
_cell.length_a   1.000
_cell.length_b   1.000
_cell.length_c   1.000
_cell.angle_alpha   90.00
_cell.angle_beta   90.00
_cell.angle_gamma   90.00
#
_symmetry.space_group_name_H-M   'P 1'
#
loop_
_entity.id
_entity.type
_entity.pdbx_description
1 polymer ?
#
loop_
_entity_poly.entity_id
_entity_poly.type
_entity_poly.pdbx_seq_one_letter_code
_entity_poly.pdbx_strand_id
1 'polypeptide(L)'
;LAHQYGFEFPYLYDESQQVAIAYEAACTPDFFLFDARHRLVYRGQYDASRPGNDEAVTGADLRAASQALLNDEKITDEQLPSVGCNIKWRAGNEPQFC
;
A
#
# COMPACT_ATOMS: atom_id res chain seq x y z
N LEU A 1 16.24 0.19 -9.74
CA LEU A 1 14.78 -0.03 -9.69
C LEU A 1 14.01 1.11 -10.33
N ALA A 2 13.97 2.32 -9.74
CA ALA A 2 13.19 3.44 -10.28
C ALA A 2 13.47 3.73 -11.77
N HIS A 3 14.75 3.86 -12.17
CA HIS A 3 15.11 4.05 -13.58
C HIS A 3 14.78 2.83 -14.48
N GLN A 4 14.95 1.61 -13.96
CA GLN A 4 14.73 0.38 -14.72
C GLN A 4 13.25 0.17 -15.06
N TYR A 5 12.36 0.49 -14.12
CA TYR A 5 10.91 0.34 -14.28
C TYR A 5 10.21 1.65 -14.63
N GLY A 6 10.96 2.73 -14.86
CA GLY A 6 10.41 4.03 -15.26
C GLY A 6 9.47 4.66 -14.23
N PHE A 7 9.78 4.55 -12.93
CA PHE A 7 8.93 5.15 -11.90
C PHE A 7 8.96 6.68 -11.99
N GLU A 8 7.79 7.28 -12.19
CA GLU A 8 7.59 8.73 -12.24
C GLU A 8 7.32 9.34 -10.86
N PHE A 9 7.26 8.50 -9.83
CA PHE A 9 7.08 8.89 -8.43
C PHE A 9 8.37 8.65 -7.62
N PRO A 10 8.57 9.39 -6.51
CA PRO A 10 9.71 9.16 -5.62
C PRO A 10 9.72 7.74 -5.06
N TYR A 11 10.83 7.02 -5.26
CA TYR A 11 11.08 5.74 -4.62
C TYR A 11 12.18 5.92 -3.58
N LEU A 12 11.77 5.97 -2.32
CA LEU A 12 12.61 6.38 -1.19
C LEU A 12 13.13 5.17 -0.40
N TYR A 13 14.22 5.38 0.34
CA TYR A 13 14.81 4.37 1.22
C TYR A 13 14.62 4.78 2.69
N ASP A 14 13.82 4.01 3.43
CA ASP A 14 13.69 4.15 4.89
C ASP A 14 14.75 3.28 5.59
N GLU A 15 15.94 3.85 5.77
CA GLU A 15 17.08 3.15 6.38
C GLU A 15 16.79 2.68 7.82
N SER A 16 16.04 3.49 8.57
CA SER A 16 15.73 3.32 9.99
C SER A 16 14.57 2.37 10.27
N GLN A 17 13.70 2.18 9.28
CA GLN A 17 12.43 1.46 9.36
C GLN A 17 11.36 2.14 10.23
N GLN A 18 11.63 3.35 10.73
CA GLN A 18 10.70 4.07 11.62
C GLN A 18 9.47 4.58 10.88
N VAL A 19 9.57 4.87 9.58
CA VAL A 19 8.39 5.27 8.78
C VAL A 19 7.47 4.07 8.61
N ALA A 20 8.03 2.91 8.27
CA ALA A 20 7.25 1.67 8.17
C ALA A 20 6.57 1.31 9.50
N ILE A 21 7.27 1.44 10.63
CA ILE A 21 6.71 1.19 11.97
C ILE A 21 5.59 2.19 12.30
N ALA A 22 5.81 3.50 12.05
CA ALA A 22 4.83 4.54 12.34
C ALA A 22 3.53 4.41 11.53
N TYR A 23 3.62 3.84 10.32
CA TYR A 23 2.46 3.53 9.47
C TYR A 23 1.85 2.16 9.77
N GLU A 24 2.40 1.43 10.73
CA GLU A 24 2.05 0.04 11.03
C GLU A 24 2.09 -0.87 9.79
N ALA A 25 3.01 -0.59 8.86
CA ALA A 25 3.15 -1.34 7.62
C ALA A 25 3.64 -2.76 7.92
N ALA A 26 3.00 -3.76 7.32
CA ALA A 26 3.24 -5.17 7.65
C ALA A 26 3.87 -5.98 6.51
N CYS A 27 3.49 -5.67 5.26
CA CYS A 27 3.92 -6.44 4.09
C CYS A 27 4.34 -5.54 2.93
N THR A 28 4.89 -6.16 1.88
CA THR A 28 5.18 -5.49 0.61
C THR A 28 4.48 -6.25 -0.52
N PRO A 29 3.60 -5.59 -1.30
CA PRO A 29 3.19 -4.18 -1.16
C PRO A 29 2.19 -3.96 -0.01
N ASP A 30 2.17 -2.74 0.57
CA ASP A 30 1.14 -2.25 1.50
C ASP A 30 0.81 -0.80 1.11
N PHE A 31 -0.46 -0.51 0.85
CA PHE A 31 -0.91 0.75 0.25
C PHE A 31 -1.71 1.58 1.25
N PHE A 32 -1.44 2.89 1.29
CA PHE A 32 -2.11 3.85 2.16
C PHE A 32 -2.48 5.09 1.33
N LEU A 33 -3.78 5.35 1.18
CA LEU A 33 -4.31 6.53 0.51
C LEU A 33 -4.84 7.52 1.55
N PHE A 34 -4.41 8.76 1.44
CA PHE A 34 -4.81 9.85 2.33
C PHE A 34 -5.59 10.93 1.59
N ASP A 35 -6.57 11.53 2.27
CA ASP A 35 -7.29 12.69 1.74
C ASP A 35 -6.51 14.00 1.91
N ALA A 36 -7.08 15.11 1.43
CA ALA A 36 -6.49 16.45 1.54
C ALA A 36 -6.27 16.94 2.99
N ARG A 37 -6.85 16.26 3.99
CA ARG A 37 -6.67 16.53 5.41
C ARG A 37 -5.70 15.53 6.07
N HIS A 38 -4.98 14.74 5.27
CA HIS A 38 -4.10 13.66 5.71
C HIS A 38 -4.80 12.59 6.56
N ARG A 39 -6.11 12.36 6.35
CA ARG A 39 -6.81 11.23 6.97
C ARG A 39 -6.64 10.01 6.08
N LEU A 40 -6.34 8.86 6.69
CA LEU A 40 -6.31 7.58 5.98
C LEU A 40 -7.73 7.24 5.52
N VAL A 41 -7.92 7.12 4.20
CA VAL A 41 -9.23 6.83 3.60
C VAL A 41 -9.29 5.49 2.89
N TYR A 42 -8.13 4.93 2.52
CA TYR A 42 -8.03 3.56 2.01
C TYR A 42 -6.72 2.90 2.44
N ARG A 43 -6.81 1.68 2.95
CA ARG A 43 -5.67 0.79 3.22
C ARG A 43 -6.05 -0.63 2.82
N GLY A 44 -5.40 -1.14 1.79
CA GLY A 44 -5.75 -2.44 1.24
C GLY A 44 -4.94 -2.80 0.00
N GLN A 45 -5.37 -3.86 -0.66
CA GLN A 45 -4.74 -4.42 -1.85
C GLN A 45 -4.70 -3.44 -3.03
N TYR A 46 -3.85 -3.73 -4.01
CA TYR A 46 -3.93 -3.02 -5.29
C TYR A 46 -5.15 -3.47 -6.10
N ASP A 47 -5.34 -4.79 -6.19
CA ASP A 47 -6.41 -5.51 -6.86
C ASP A 47 -6.44 -6.97 -6.38
N ALA A 48 -7.26 -7.81 -7.02
CA ALA A 48 -7.38 -9.25 -6.73
C ALA A 48 -6.23 -10.13 -7.27
N SER A 49 -5.30 -9.58 -8.05
CA SER A 49 -4.19 -10.36 -8.63
C SER A 49 -3.22 -10.85 -7.56
N ARG A 50 -2.71 -12.06 -7.72
CA ARG A 50 -1.73 -12.69 -6.83
C ARG A 50 -0.75 -13.53 -7.64
N PRO A 51 0.50 -13.69 -7.19
CA PRO A 51 1.40 -14.66 -7.81
C PRO A 51 0.76 -16.06 -7.81
N GLY A 52 0.48 -16.59 -9.00
CA GLY A 52 -0.07 -17.93 -9.18
C GLY A 52 -1.60 -18.03 -9.24
N ASN A 53 -2.34 -16.92 -9.23
CA ASN A 53 -3.76 -16.93 -9.63
C ASN A 53 -3.95 -16.45 -11.07
N ASP A 54 -5.17 -16.59 -11.58
CA ASP A 54 -5.54 -16.25 -12.96
C ASP A 54 -6.09 -14.81 -13.09
N GLU A 55 -6.04 -14.02 -12.03
CA GLU A 55 -6.56 -12.65 -12.00
C GLU A 55 -5.57 -11.68 -12.64
N ALA A 56 -6.07 -10.81 -13.53
CA ALA A 56 -5.25 -9.80 -14.18
C ALA A 56 -4.85 -8.67 -13.20
N VAL A 57 -3.63 -8.15 -13.37
CA VAL A 57 -3.18 -6.95 -12.66
C VAL A 57 -3.89 -5.72 -13.25
N THR A 58 -4.71 -5.05 -12.45
CA THR A 58 -5.61 -3.96 -12.88
C THR A 58 -5.50 -2.71 -12.01
N GLY A 59 -5.19 -2.87 -10.73
CA GLY A 59 -5.29 -1.83 -9.71
C GLY A 59 -6.73 -1.42 -9.38
N ALA A 60 -7.71 -2.27 -9.67
CA ALA A 60 -9.14 -1.91 -9.61
C ALA A 60 -9.54 -1.28 -8.27
N ASP A 61 -9.12 -1.87 -7.15
CA ASP A 61 -9.48 -1.43 -5.80
C ASP A 61 -8.87 -0.05 -5.48
N LEU A 62 -7.56 0.10 -5.64
CA LEU A 62 -6.88 1.36 -5.34
C LEU A 62 -7.30 2.48 -6.31
N ARG A 63 -7.55 2.15 -7.59
CA ARG A 63 -8.08 3.10 -8.58
C ARG A 63 -9.49 3.53 -8.23
N ALA A 64 -10.37 2.62 -7.82
CA ALA A 64 -11.72 2.94 -7.41
C ALA A 64 -11.73 3.87 -6.18
N ALA A 65 -10.91 3.57 -5.16
CA ALA A 65 -10.77 4.45 -3.99
C ALA A 65 -10.22 5.84 -4.37
N SER A 66 -9.23 5.90 -5.27
CA SER A 66 -8.67 7.15 -5.76
C SER A 66 -9.68 7.97 -6.57
N GLN A 67 -10.46 7.32 -7.44
CA GLN A 67 -11.48 7.97 -8.25
C GLN A 67 -12.63 8.50 -7.39
N ALA A 68 -13.08 7.72 -6.40
CA ALA A 68 -14.10 8.16 -5.45
C ALA A 68 -13.60 9.38 -4.66
N LEU A 69 -12.34 9.35 -4.18
CA LEU A 69 -11.73 10.48 -3.49
C LEU A 69 -11.69 11.76 -4.35
N LEU A 70 -11.30 11.62 -5.62
CA LEU A 70 -11.22 12.75 -6.56
C LEU A 70 -12.59 13.34 -6.90
N ASN A 71 -13.64 12.52 -6.89
CA ASN A 71 -15.02 12.91 -7.19
C ASN A 71 -15.82 13.35 -5.95
N ASP A 72 -15.21 13.39 -4.76
CA ASP A 72 -15.89 13.60 -3.48
C ASP A 72 -17.02 12.59 -3.22
N GLU A 73 -16.84 11.36 -3.71
CA GLU A 73 -17.75 10.23 -3.52
C GLU A 73 -17.36 9.39 -2.30
N LYS A 74 -18.31 8.60 -1.79
CA LYS A 74 -18.03 7.68 -0.68
C LYS A 74 -17.07 6.57 -1.13
N ILE A 75 -15.90 6.49 -0.49
CA ILE A 75 -14.99 5.35 -0.62
C ILE A 75 -15.62 4.14 0.10
N THR A 76 -15.52 2.96 -0.53
CA THR A 76 -16.06 1.72 0.04
C THR A 76 -15.43 1.41 1.40
N ASP A 77 -16.28 0.96 2.34
CA ASP A 77 -15.85 0.47 3.65
C ASP A 77 -15.26 -0.94 3.54
N GLU A 78 -15.56 -1.68 2.46
CA GLU A 78 -14.98 -2.99 2.18
C GLU A 78 -13.60 -2.82 1.53
N GLN A 79 -12.55 -3.00 2.36
CA GLN A 79 -11.16 -2.87 1.94
C GLN A 79 -10.44 -4.19 2.26
N LEU A 80 -10.11 -4.96 1.21
CA LEU A 80 -9.38 -6.21 1.37
C LEU A 80 -7.90 -5.90 1.69
N PRO A 81 -7.31 -6.51 2.73
CA PRO A 81 -5.91 -6.28 3.07
C PRO A 81 -4.96 -6.64 1.93
N SER A 82 -3.85 -5.90 1.84
CA SER A 82 -2.73 -6.28 0.99
C SER A 82 -2.16 -7.64 1.41
N VAL A 83 -1.68 -8.40 0.43
CA VAL A 83 -1.02 -9.68 0.67
C VAL A 83 0.34 -9.68 -0.03
N GLY A 84 1.39 -9.96 0.73
CA GLY A 84 2.74 -9.98 0.21
C GLY A 84 3.74 -10.54 1.22
N CYS A 85 5.03 -10.50 0.85
CA CYS A 85 6.09 -10.84 1.80
C CYS A 85 6.07 -9.87 2.97
N ASN A 86 6.40 -10.35 4.17
CA ASN A 86 6.63 -9.49 5.32
C ASN A 86 7.76 -8.49 5.05
N ILE A 87 7.65 -7.29 5.63
CA ILE A 87 8.76 -6.34 5.65
C ILE A 87 9.97 -7.01 6.30
N LYS A 88 11.15 -6.80 5.70
CA LYS A 88 12.40 -7.36 6.19
C LYS A 88 12.98 -6.43 7.26
N TRP A 89 12.57 -6.67 8.50
CA TRP A 89 13.02 -5.93 9.68
C TRP A 89 14.50 -6.19 9.97
N ARG A 90 15.20 -5.15 10.40
CA ARG A 90 16.52 -5.26 11.02
C ARG A 90 16.35 -5.91 12.39
N ALA A 91 17.34 -6.68 12.82
CA ALA A 91 17.32 -7.32 14.12
C ALA A 91 17.13 -6.28 15.24
N GLY A 92 16.09 -6.47 16.05
CA GLY A 92 15.72 -5.57 17.14
C GLY A 92 14.71 -4.47 16.78
N ASN A 93 14.33 -4.35 15.50
CA ASN A 93 13.32 -3.40 15.02
C ASN A 93 12.00 -4.09 14.61
N GLU A 94 11.82 -5.36 14.94
CA GLU A 94 10.58 -6.08 14.67
C GLU A 94 9.41 -5.45 15.46
N PRO A 95 8.32 -5.03 14.80
CA PRO A 95 7.19 -4.47 15.50
C PRO A 95 6.35 -5.56 16.19
N GLN A 96 5.64 -5.17 17.25
CA GLN A 96 4.77 -6.08 18.01
C GLN A 96 3.48 -6.47 17.27
N PHE A 97 3.14 -5.77 16.20
CA PHE A 97 1.93 -5.98 15.39
C PHE A 97 2.15 -6.91 14.19
N CYS A 98 3.36 -7.46 14.01
CA CYS A 98 3.70 -8.39 12.93
C CYS A 98 3.23 -9.82 13.21
#